data_AF-A0A0J1CXW9-F1
#
_entry.id   AF-A0A0J1CXW9-F1
#
_cell.length_a   1.000
_cell.length_b   1.000
_cell.length_c   1.000
_cell.angle_alpha   90.00
_cell.angle_beta   90.00
_cell.angle_gamma   90.00
#
_symmetry.space_group_name_H-M   'P 1'
#
loop_
_entity.id
_entity.type
_entity.pdbx_description
1 polymer ?
#
loop_
_entity_poly.entity_id
_entity_poly.type
_entity_poly.pdbx_seq_one_letter_code
_entity_poly.pdbx_strand_id
1 'polypeptide(L)'
;MTIEYDEFDYELSRYFRETYKSDSRIANDILNLVDLIGIQDIQLFHECMTNIYENKITPQVVSIFEKNENEIIEKIRDASKIKMEDYAYISLSDAYTTYQVCSYIFNKETPPTNEDIGFAMDSFDRIYKDIGIVYSHIVSDLNVFNKIQSLGGRTRAKKYDTYKSEIFREWEKGAFHSYSRCARDFSSKFDLNPKTIELWLSKKYSKS
;
A
#
# COMPACT_ATOMS: atom_id res chain seq x y z
N MET A 1 -43.76 0.54 -4.19
CA MET A 1 -42.71 1.19 -3.39
C MET A 1 -41.61 1.56 -4.37
N THR A 2 -41.77 2.71 -5.00
CA THR A 2 -40.79 3.31 -5.91
C THR A 2 -39.73 3.93 -5.02
N ILE A 3 -38.60 3.25 -4.84
CA ILE A 3 -37.38 3.90 -4.37
C ILE A 3 -37.09 4.95 -5.44
N GLU A 4 -37.09 6.23 -5.05
CA GLU A 4 -36.72 7.32 -5.96
C GLU A 4 -35.31 7.03 -6.45
N TYR A 5 -35.14 6.93 -7.77
CA TYR A 5 -33.90 6.52 -8.43
C TYR A 5 -32.68 7.33 -7.93
N ASP A 6 -32.92 8.58 -7.54
CA ASP A 6 -31.93 9.51 -6.98
C ASP A 6 -31.37 9.08 -5.61
N GLU A 7 -32.14 8.40 -4.75
CA GLU A 7 -31.68 7.93 -3.44
C GLU A 7 -30.75 6.72 -3.57
N PHE A 8 -31.03 5.85 -4.54
CA PHE A 8 -30.21 4.68 -4.84
C PHE A 8 -28.83 5.07 -5.41
N ASP A 9 -28.80 6.02 -6.35
CA ASP A 9 -27.56 6.52 -6.94
C ASP A 9 -26.71 7.30 -5.93
N TYR A 10 -27.36 8.00 -4.99
CA TYR A 10 -26.68 8.67 -3.87
C TYR A 10 -26.01 7.65 -2.92
N GLU A 11 -26.71 6.58 -2.55
CA GLU A 11 -26.17 5.54 -1.68
C GLU A 11 -25.02 4.75 -2.33
N LEU A 12 -25.13 4.44 -3.62
CA LEU A 12 -24.03 3.83 -4.38
C LEU A 12 -22.82 4.75 -4.48
N SER A 13 -23.03 6.04 -4.76
CA SER A 13 -21.95 7.02 -4.82
C SER A 13 -21.23 7.15 -3.48
N ARG A 14 -21.97 7.12 -2.37
CA ARG A 14 -21.41 7.12 -1.01
C ARG A 14 -20.60 5.86 -0.74
N TYR A 15 -21.12 4.69 -1.10
CA TYR A 15 -20.42 3.41 -0.98
C TYR A 15 -19.10 3.38 -1.74
N PHE A 16 -19.10 3.84 -3.00
CA PHE A 16 -17.87 3.88 -3.80
C PHE A 16 -16.85 4.91 -3.31
N ARG A 17 -17.30 6.06 -2.80
CA ARG A 17 -16.42 7.02 -2.14
C ARG A 17 -15.67 6.39 -0.97
N GLU A 18 -16.36 5.64 -0.11
CA GLU A 18 -15.72 4.92 1.00
C GLU A 18 -14.83 3.76 0.54
N THR A 19 -15.16 3.14 -0.60
CA THR A 19 -14.41 2.01 -1.16
C THR A 19 -13.10 2.46 -1.84
N TYR A 20 -13.10 3.64 -2.47
CA TYR A 20 -11.99 4.16 -3.27
C TYR A 20 -11.25 5.36 -2.64
N LYS A 21 -11.52 5.69 -1.38
CA LYS A 21 -10.72 6.69 -0.65
C LYS A 21 -9.27 6.24 -0.43
N SER A 22 -8.40 7.18 -0.09
CA SER A 22 -6.94 6.97 0.03
C SER A 22 -6.53 5.99 1.15
N ASP A 23 -7.34 5.84 2.19
CA ASP A 23 -7.13 4.93 3.31
C ASP A 23 -8.03 3.67 3.25
N SER A 24 -8.63 3.41 2.09
CA SER A 24 -9.52 2.27 1.91
C SER A 24 -8.78 0.93 1.95
N ARG A 25 -9.55 -0.16 2.07
CA ARG A 25 -9.00 -1.51 2.03
C ARG A 25 -8.23 -1.79 0.73
N ILE A 26 -8.78 -1.37 -0.42
CA ILE A 26 -8.14 -1.57 -1.73
C ILE A 26 -6.80 -0.84 -1.79
N ALA A 27 -6.77 0.42 -1.33
CA ALA A 27 -5.54 1.20 -1.27
C ALA A 27 -4.47 0.49 -0.43
N ASN A 28 -4.86 0.00 0.74
CA ASN A 28 -3.97 -0.76 1.63
C ASN A 28 -3.50 -2.07 1.00
N ASP A 29 -4.38 -2.81 0.32
CA ASP A 29 -4.01 -4.08 -0.32
C ASP A 29 -2.99 -3.87 -1.44
N ILE A 30 -3.14 -2.81 -2.25
CA ILE A 30 -2.16 -2.42 -3.28
C ILE A 30 -0.84 -1.99 -2.64
N LEU A 31 -0.87 -1.13 -1.61
CA LEU A 31 0.35 -0.69 -0.92
C LEU A 31 1.07 -1.85 -0.22
N ASN A 32 0.33 -2.80 0.35
CA ASN A 32 0.89 -4.02 0.94
C ASN A 32 1.59 -4.88 -0.12
N LEU A 33 1.05 -4.95 -1.34
CA LEU A 33 1.72 -5.61 -2.46
C LEU A 33 3.03 -4.90 -2.83
N VAL A 34 3.04 -3.57 -2.92
CA VAL A 34 4.25 -2.77 -3.19
C VAL A 34 5.32 -3.00 -2.13
N ASP A 35 4.93 -2.98 -0.85
CA ASP A 35 5.81 -3.25 0.29
C ASP A 35 6.36 -4.70 0.25
N LEU A 36 5.52 -5.65 -0.17
CA LEU A 36 5.85 -7.07 -0.28
C LEU A 36 6.89 -7.33 -1.38
N ILE A 37 6.66 -6.78 -2.58
CA ILE A 37 7.63 -6.86 -3.69
C ILE A 37 8.89 -6.03 -3.40
N GLY A 38 8.81 -5.11 -2.43
CA GLY A 38 9.95 -4.47 -1.80
C GLY A 38 10.44 -3.22 -2.51
N ILE A 39 9.58 -2.55 -3.25
CA ILE A 39 9.85 -1.26 -3.90
C ILE A 39 9.70 -0.17 -2.84
N GLN A 40 10.73 0.68 -2.68
CA GLN A 40 10.73 1.76 -1.70
C GLN A 40 10.49 3.14 -2.33
N ASP A 41 10.84 3.28 -3.61
CA ASP A 41 10.63 4.52 -4.36
C ASP A 41 9.21 4.54 -4.93
N ILE A 42 8.31 5.23 -4.23
CA ILE A 42 6.91 5.36 -4.61
C ILE A 42 6.73 6.22 -5.87
N GLN A 43 7.63 7.17 -6.11
CA GLN A 43 7.57 8.00 -7.32
C GLN A 43 7.91 7.16 -8.54
N LEU A 44 8.97 6.37 -8.46
CA LEU A 44 9.32 5.39 -9.49
C LEU A 44 8.20 4.38 -9.71
N PHE A 45 7.62 3.86 -8.62
CA PHE A 45 6.48 2.94 -8.72
C PHE A 45 5.32 3.56 -9.49
N HIS A 46 4.88 4.76 -9.10
CA HIS A 46 3.81 5.47 -9.77
C HIS A 46 4.11 5.70 -11.26
N GLU A 47 5.31 6.20 -11.57
CA GLU A 47 5.76 6.42 -12.95
C GLU A 47 5.68 5.13 -13.79
N CYS A 48 6.22 4.02 -13.26
CA CYS A 48 6.20 2.74 -13.95
C CYS A 48 4.78 2.19 -14.13
N MET A 49 3.91 2.24 -13.12
CA MET A 49 2.54 1.72 -13.25
C MET A 49 1.70 2.54 -14.24
N THR A 50 1.87 3.86 -14.27
CA THR A 50 1.16 4.71 -15.24
C THR A 50 1.64 4.43 -16.66
N ASN A 51 2.97 4.35 -16.86
CA ASN A 51 3.56 4.06 -18.18
C ASN A 51 3.23 2.64 -18.68
N ILE A 52 3.45 1.63 -17.82
CA ILE A 52 2.55 0.48 -17.61
C ILE A 52 1.30 0.40 -18.50
N TYR A 53 0.29 1.04 -17.95
CA TYR A 53 -1.09 1.08 -18.39
C TYR A 53 -1.27 1.86 -19.69
N GLU A 54 -0.61 3.00 -19.85
CA GLU A 54 -0.72 3.83 -21.06
C GLU A 54 -0.25 3.08 -22.31
N ASN A 55 0.85 2.33 -22.21
CA ASN A 55 1.41 1.59 -23.34
C ASN A 55 0.57 0.35 -23.73
N LYS A 56 -0.31 -0.15 -22.85
CA LYS A 56 -1.22 -1.27 -23.15
C LYS A 56 -2.46 -0.88 -23.95
N ILE A 57 -2.80 0.42 -23.97
CA ILE A 57 -4.11 0.88 -24.47
C ILE A 57 -4.09 1.26 -25.96
N THR A 58 -2.94 1.30 -26.64
CA THR A 58 -2.89 1.77 -28.04
C THR A 58 -2.71 0.64 -29.09
N PRO A 59 -3.66 0.43 -30.03
CA PRO A 59 -3.60 -0.64 -31.03
C PRO A 59 -2.60 -0.49 -32.21
N GLN A 60 -1.70 0.49 -32.24
CA GLN A 60 -1.18 0.96 -33.55
C GLN A 60 0.32 0.76 -33.88
N VAL A 61 1.21 0.28 -33.00
CA VAL A 61 2.66 0.17 -33.36
C VAL A 61 3.39 -0.98 -32.65
N VAL A 62 2.91 -2.21 -32.84
CA VAL A 62 3.34 -3.43 -32.12
C VAL A 62 4.86 -3.60 -31.96
N SER A 63 5.70 -3.19 -32.93
CA SER A 63 7.15 -3.43 -32.89
C SER A 63 7.99 -2.41 -32.09
N ILE A 64 7.52 -1.18 -31.88
CA ILE A 64 8.21 -0.18 -31.04
C ILE A 64 7.71 -0.27 -29.58
N PHE A 65 6.44 -0.66 -29.40
CA PHE A 65 5.83 -0.85 -28.09
C PHE A 65 6.45 -2.01 -27.31
N GLU A 66 6.73 -3.15 -27.95
CA GLU A 66 7.38 -4.29 -27.28
C GLU A 66 8.73 -3.92 -26.65
N LYS A 67 9.49 -3.01 -27.26
CA LYS A 67 10.79 -2.59 -26.74
C LYS A 67 10.66 -1.64 -25.54
N ASN A 68 9.76 -0.65 -25.62
CA ASN A 68 9.53 0.31 -24.53
C ASN A 68 8.80 -0.32 -23.33
N GLU A 69 7.84 -1.23 -23.57
CA GLU A 69 7.17 -1.99 -22.51
C GLU A 69 8.19 -2.85 -21.75
N ASN A 70 9.10 -3.51 -22.47
CA ASN A 70 10.22 -4.22 -21.86
C ASN A 70 11.10 -3.29 -21.03
N GLU A 71 11.48 -2.10 -21.52
CA GLU A 71 12.32 -1.17 -20.75
C GLU A 71 11.66 -0.69 -19.44
N ILE A 72 10.36 -0.38 -19.45
CA ILE A 72 9.64 0.06 -18.24
C ILE A 72 9.47 -1.11 -17.26
N ILE A 73 9.15 -2.31 -17.76
CA ILE A 73 9.03 -3.51 -16.93
C ILE A 73 10.39 -3.88 -16.33
N GLU A 74 11.49 -3.81 -17.09
CA GLU A 74 12.83 -4.01 -16.54
C GLU A 74 13.15 -2.97 -15.46
N LYS A 75 12.82 -1.69 -15.67
CA LYS A 75 13.05 -0.62 -14.68
C LYS A 75 12.38 -0.93 -13.34
N ILE A 76 11.09 -1.30 -13.36
CA ILE A 76 10.36 -1.63 -12.12
C ILE A 76 10.82 -2.97 -11.54
N ARG A 77 11.16 -3.93 -12.41
CA ARG A 77 11.68 -5.23 -12.01
C ARG A 77 13.01 -5.07 -11.29
N ASP A 78 13.91 -4.21 -11.76
CA ASP A 78 15.19 -3.90 -11.12
C ASP A 78 15.02 -3.27 -9.74
N ALA A 79 14.07 -2.33 -9.61
CA ALA A 79 13.71 -1.73 -8.33
C ALA A 79 13.05 -2.71 -7.34
N SER A 80 12.46 -3.79 -7.85
CA SER A 80 11.76 -4.80 -7.03
C SER A 80 12.74 -5.81 -6.42
N LYS A 81 12.52 -6.17 -5.15
CA LYS A 81 13.25 -7.25 -4.46
C LYS A 81 12.72 -8.62 -4.83
N ILE A 82 11.45 -8.72 -5.20
CA ILE A 82 10.85 -9.91 -5.78
C ILE A 82 10.76 -9.66 -7.28
N LYS A 83 11.50 -10.48 -8.04
CA LYS A 83 11.41 -10.46 -9.50
C LYS A 83 10.18 -11.26 -9.87
N MET A 84 9.34 -10.68 -10.72
CA MET A 84 8.10 -11.29 -11.18
C MET A 84 8.13 -11.35 -12.71
N GLU A 85 7.33 -12.22 -13.29
CA GLU A 85 7.05 -12.22 -14.71
C GLU A 85 6.30 -10.94 -15.14
N ASP A 86 6.43 -10.58 -16.41
CA ASP A 86 5.89 -9.35 -16.99
C ASP A 86 4.41 -9.21 -16.69
N TYR A 87 3.63 -10.25 -16.95
CA TYR A 87 2.18 -10.25 -16.75
C TYR A 87 1.77 -9.90 -15.31
N ALA A 88 2.62 -10.15 -14.30
CA ALA A 88 2.33 -9.78 -12.92
C ALA A 88 2.54 -8.28 -12.70
N TYR A 89 3.57 -7.67 -13.29
CA TYR A 89 3.72 -6.20 -13.29
C TYR A 89 2.60 -5.51 -14.07
N ILE A 90 2.16 -6.13 -15.16
CA ILE A 90 0.99 -5.71 -15.94
C ILE A 90 -0.26 -5.71 -15.06
N SER A 91 -0.54 -6.81 -14.37
CA SER A 91 -1.70 -6.93 -13.48
C SER A 91 -1.62 -5.92 -12.33
N LEU A 92 -0.44 -5.72 -11.75
CA LEU A 92 -0.23 -4.71 -10.70
C LEU A 92 -0.50 -3.29 -11.21
N SER A 93 -0.05 -2.99 -12.43
CA SER A 93 -0.30 -1.73 -13.12
C SER A 93 -1.80 -1.51 -13.31
N ASP A 94 -2.52 -2.50 -13.86
CA ASP A 94 -3.96 -2.40 -14.11
C ASP A 94 -4.76 -2.19 -12.81
N ALA A 95 -4.42 -2.93 -11.74
CA ALA A 95 -5.04 -2.75 -10.43
C ALA A 95 -4.79 -1.34 -9.86
N TYR A 96 -3.54 -0.88 -9.93
CA TYR A 96 -3.13 0.41 -9.39
C TYR A 96 -3.80 1.56 -10.13
N THR A 97 -3.73 1.60 -11.47
CA THR A 97 -4.29 2.70 -12.26
C THR A 97 -5.82 2.71 -12.22
N THR A 98 -6.46 1.54 -12.27
CA THR A 98 -7.93 1.45 -12.13
C THR A 98 -8.39 1.98 -10.77
N TYR A 99 -7.66 1.63 -9.69
CA TYR A 99 -7.92 2.21 -8.37
C TYR A 99 -7.74 3.74 -8.37
N GLN A 100 -6.67 4.27 -8.96
CA GLN A 100 -6.43 5.71 -9.03
C GLN A 100 -7.54 6.45 -9.79
N VAL A 101 -8.01 5.90 -10.91
CA VAL A 101 -9.11 6.46 -11.70
C VAL A 101 -10.40 6.49 -10.88
N CYS A 102 -10.76 5.37 -10.23
CA CYS A 102 -11.94 5.34 -9.35
C CYS A 102 -11.79 6.34 -8.19
N SER A 103 -10.62 6.38 -7.55
CA SER A 103 -10.35 7.32 -6.46
C SER A 103 -10.55 8.77 -6.91
N TYR A 104 -10.04 9.12 -8.09
CA TYR A 104 -10.23 10.44 -8.67
C TYR A 104 -11.71 10.75 -8.94
N ILE A 105 -12.43 9.82 -9.58
CA ILE A 105 -13.85 9.96 -9.91
C ILE A 105 -14.70 10.24 -8.67
N PHE A 106 -14.47 9.53 -7.57
CA PHE A 106 -15.30 9.67 -6.36
C PHE A 106 -14.79 10.71 -5.36
N ASN A 107 -13.58 11.27 -5.57
CA ASN A 107 -13.05 12.34 -4.71
C ASN A 107 -13.09 13.74 -5.36
N LYS A 108 -13.39 13.86 -6.65
CA LYS A 108 -13.62 15.16 -7.29
C LYS A 108 -14.90 15.83 -6.76
N GLU A 109 -14.98 17.15 -6.92
CA GLU A 109 -16.14 17.96 -6.46
C GLU A 109 -17.42 17.65 -7.25
N THR A 110 -17.26 17.29 -8.52
CA THR A 110 -18.39 16.98 -9.41
C THR A 110 -18.99 15.61 -9.06
N PRO A 111 -20.32 15.48 -8.93
CA PRO A 111 -20.96 14.18 -8.72
C PRO A 111 -20.59 13.18 -9.82
N PRO A 112 -20.41 11.89 -9.50
CA PRO A 112 -20.18 10.85 -10.49
C PRO A 112 -21.42 10.67 -11.37
N THR A 113 -21.19 10.33 -12.64
CA THR A 113 -22.25 9.97 -13.60
C THR A 113 -22.66 8.49 -13.43
N ASN A 114 -23.75 8.08 -14.08
CA ASN A 114 -24.15 6.66 -14.08
C ASN A 114 -23.12 5.77 -14.78
N GLU A 115 -22.41 6.30 -15.77
CA GLU A 115 -21.28 5.61 -16.42
C GLU A 115 -20.10 5.44 -15.45
N ASP A 116 -19.79 6.48 -14.66
CA ASP A 116 -18.77 6.43 -13.62
C ASP A 116 -19.11 5.35 -12.56
N ILE A 117 -20.38 5.27 -12.14
CA ILE A 117 -20.86 4.26 -11.19
C ILE A 117 -20.72 2.86 -11.79
N GLY A 118 -21.16 2.66 -13.03
CA GLY A 118 -21.02 1.38 -13.73
C GLY A 118 -19.55 0.95 -13.88
N PHE A 119 -18.67 1.88 -14.24
CA PHE A 119 -17.24 1.64 -14.29
C PHE A 119 -16.66 1.24 -12.92
N ALA A 120 -17.10 1.90 -11.85
CA ALA A 120 -16.63 1.63 -10.48
C ALA A 120 -17.05 0.25 -9.97
N MET A 121 -18.25 -0.21 -10.35
CA MET A 121 -18.74 -1.55 -10.07
C MET A 121 -17.85 -2.60 -10.72
N ASP A 122 -17.62 -2.47 -12.03
CA ASP A 122 -16.78 -3.40 -12.79
C ASP A 122 -15.33 -3.40 -12.32
N SER A 123 -14.85 -2.22 -11.88
CA SER A 123 -13.48 -2.03 -11.43
C SER A 123 -13.16 -2.79 -10.15
N PHE A 124 -14.14 -3.00 -9.27
CA PHE A 124 -13.91 -3.67 -7.99
C PHE A 124 -13.40 -5.10 -8.20
N ASP A 125 -14.10 -5.89 -9.01
CA ASP A 125 -13.75 -7.28 -9.29
C ASP A 125 -12.45 -7.38 -10.07
N ARG A 126 -12.22 -6.45 -11.01
CA ARG A 126 -10.98 -6.39 -11.80
C ARG A 126 -9.76 -6.15 -10.91
N ILE A 127 -9.83 -5.16 -10.02
CA ILE A 127 -8.75 -4.85 -9.09
C ILE A 127 -8.42 -6.07 -8.21
N TYR A 128 -9.41 -6.72 -7.61
CA TYR A 128 -9.14 -7.89 -6.76
C TYR A 128 -8.62 -9.10 -7.53
N LYS A 129 -9.14 -9.33 -8.74
CA LYS A 129 -8.61 -10.37 -9.64
C LYS A 129 -7.13 -10.12 -9.93
N ASP A 130 -6.76 -8.89 -10.29
CA ASP A 130 -5.40 -8.56 -10.70
C ASP A 130 -4.44 -8.55 -9.49
N ILE A 131 -4.87 -8.06 -8.32
CA ILE A 131 -4.19 -8.26 -7.04
C ILE A 131 -3.96 -9.75 -6.76
N GLY A 132 -4.98 -10.59 -6.99
CA GLY A 132 -4.91 -12.04 -6.81
C GLY A 132 -3.89 -12.72 -7.73
N ILE A 133 -3.80 -12.28 -8.99
CA ILE A 133 -2.78 -12.75 -9.93
C ILE A 133 -1.37 -12.46 -9.40
N VAL A 134 -1.13 -11.23 -8.92
CA VAL A 134 0.17 -10.84 -8.35
C VAL A 134 0.52 -11.68 -7.13
N TYR A 135 -0.41 -11.85 -6.19
CA TYR A 135 -0.19 -12.70 -5.01
C TYR A 135 0.09 -14.15 -5.37
N SER A 136 -0.68 -14.72 -6.31
CA SER A 136 -0.48 -16.08 -6.78
C SER A 136 0.91 -16.28 -7.36
N HIS A 137 1.38 -15.31 -8.15
CA HIS A 137 2.73 -15.33 -8.72
C HIS A 137 3.80 -15.30 -7.62
N ILE A 138 3.71 -14.35 -6.68
CA ILE A 138 4.65 -14.24 -5.55
C ILE A 138 4.69 -15.53 -4.72
N VAL A 139 3.54 -16.16 -4.48
CA VAL A 139 3.46 -17.39 -3.68
C VAL A 139 4.01 -18.60 -4.43
N SER A 140 3.77 -18.68 -5.74
CA SER A 140 4.21 -19.80 -6.58
C SER A 140 5.72 -19.84 -6.77
N ASP A 141 6.38 -18.68 -6.77
CA ASP A 141 7.82 -18.55 -7.05
C ASP A 141 8.71 -18.68 -5.80
N LEU A 142 8.14 -18.83 -4.60
CA LEU A 142 8.89 -18.75 -3.35
C LEU A 142 8.76 -19.97 -2.46
N ASN A 143 9.89 -20.37 -1.88
CA ASN A 143 9.97 -20.99 -0.55
C ASN A 143 9.35 -20.02 0.49
N VAL A 144 8.02 -19.92 0.49
CA VAL A 144 7.17 -18.94 1.21
C VAL A 144 7.53 -18.81 2.70
N PHE A 145 8.01 -19.89 3.31
CA PHE A 145 8.36 -19.94 4.74
C PHE A 145 9.48 -18.97 5.16
N ASN A 146 10.52 -18.77 4.35
CA ASN A 146 11.65 -17.91 4.73
C ASN A 146 11.30 -16.41 4.62
N LYS A 147 10.39 -16.04 3.70
CA LYS A 147 9.99 -14.64 3.52
C LYS A 147 8.86 -14.20 4.47
N ILE A 148 7.93 -15.10 4.87
CA ILE A 148 6.96 -14.80 5.94
C ILE A 148 7.67 -14.45 7.25
N GLN A 149 8.76 -15.16 7.58
CA GLN A 149 9.57 -14.81 8.75
C GLN A 149 10.18 -13.41 8.65
N SER A 150 10.61 -13.00 7.45
CA SER A 150 11.14 -11.64 7.19
C SER A 150 10.07 -10.55 7.29
N LEU A 151 8.83 -10.83 6.83
CA LEU A 151 7.68 -9.92 6.95
C LEU A 151 7.24 -9.77 8.40
N GLY A 152 7.15 -10.89 9.14
CA GLY A 152 6.91 -10.85 10.58
C GLY A 152 8.01 -10.08 11.34
N GLY A 153 9.25 -10.11 10.85
CA GLY A 153 10.35 -9.28 11.35
C GLY A 153 10.14 -7.78 11.06
N ARG A 154 9.72 -7.43 9.84
CA ARG A 154 9.44 -6.03 9.44
C ARG A 154 8.23 -5.44 10.15
N THR A 155 7.13 -6.17 10.28
CA THR A 155 5.94 -5.71 11.01
C THR A 155 6.26 -5.49 12.48
N ARG A 156 7.06 -6.38 13.08
CA ARG A 156 7.58 -6.18 14.45
C ARG A 156 8.50 -4.97 14.53
N ALA A 157 9.38 -4.75 13.55
CA ALA A 157 10.25 -3.57 13.52
C ALA A 157 9.46 -2.27 13.42
N LYS A 158 8.49 -2.17 12.49
CA LYS A 158 7.60 -1.00 12.34
C LYS A 158 6.82 -0.73 13.62
N LYS A 159 6.27 -1.77 14.25
CA LYS A 159 5.60 -1.68 15.57
C LYS A 159 6.53 -1.09 16.64
N TYR A 160 7.76 -1.59 16.73
CA TYR A 160 8.73 -1.09 17.70
C TYR A 160 9.21 0.33 17.40
N ASP A 161 9.33 0.73 16.14
CA ASP A 161 9.74 2.08 15.78
C ASP A 161 8.65 3.12 16.09
N THR A 162 7.38 2.76 15.92
CA THR A 162 6.25 3.56 16.42
C THR A 162 6.31 3.71 17.94
N TYR A 163 6.56 2.62 18.67
CA TYR A 163 6.66 2.65 20.14
C TYR A 163 7.82 3.53 20.61
N LYS A 164 9.01 3.37 20.01
CA LYS A 164 10.17 4.22 20.30
C LYS A 164 9.85 5.69 20.06
N SER A 165 9.22 6.02 18.94
CA SER A 165 8.90 7.40 18.58
C SER A 165 8.00 8.08 19.63
N GLU A 166 6.99 7.36 20.13
CA GLU A 166 6.11 7.88 21.18
C GLU A 166 6.84 8.04 22.52
N ILE A 167 7.60 7.02 22.94
CA ILE A 167 8.39 7.04 24.19
C ILE A 167 9.37 8.21 24.18
N PHE A 168 10.10 8.38 23.07
CA PHE A 168 11.07 9.45 22.89
C PHE A 168 10.43 10.83 22.92
N ARG A 169 9.27 10.99 22.28
CA ARG A 169 8.52 12.25 22.30
C ARG A 169 8.10 12.63 23.73
N GLU A 170 7.55 11.68 24.50
CA GLU A 170 7.13 11.97 25.87
C GLU A 170 8.32 12.18 26.83
N TRP A 171 9.45 11.51 26.57
CA TRP A 171 10.72 11.79 27.26
C TRP A 171 11.21 13.22 26.99
N GLU A 172 11.25 13.65 25.71
CA GLU A 172 11.70 14.98 25.28
C GLU A 172 10.81 16.11 25.80
N LYS A 173 9.52 15.84 26.02
CA LYS A 173 8.59 16.78 26.69
C LYS A 173 8.87 16.97 28.19
N GLY A 174 9.79 16.20 28.77
CA GLY A 174 10.12 16.28 30.19
C GLY A 174 9.05 15.66 31.10
N ALA A 175 8.17 14.80 30.57
CA ALA A 175 7.10 14.16 31.34
C ALA A 175 7.63 13.18 32.41
N PHE A 176 8.92 12.82 32.36
CA PHE A 176 9.54 11.84 33.26
C PHE A 176 10.90 12.31 33.76
N HIS A 177 11.21 12.00 35.02
CA HIS A 177 12.47 12.38 35.67
C HIS A 177 13.55 11.27 35.68
N SER A 178 13.22 10.06 35.22
CA SER A 178 14.19 8.96 35.10
C SER A 178 13.76 7.94 34.04
N TYR A 179 14.74 7.31 33.37
CA TYR A 179 14.47 6.26 32.37
C TYR A 179 13.62 5.14 32.97
N SER A 180 13.89 4.75 34.22
CA SER A 180 13.13 3.69 34.89
C SER A 180 11.68 4.07 35.17
N ARG A 181 11.37 5.35 35.41
CA ARG A 181 9.97 5.78 35.57
C ARG A 181 9.25 5.77 34.23
N CYS A 182 9.88 6.31 33.18
CA CYS A 182 9.35 6.29 31.82
C CYS A 182 9.10 4.86 31.34
N ALA A 183 10.05 3.96 31.58
CA ALA A 183 9.97 2.57 31.17
C ALA A 183 8.85 1.78 31.85
N ARG A 184 8.53 2.04 33.13
CA ARG A 184 7.42 1.36 33.80
C ARG A 184 6.06 1.77 33.23
N ASP A 185 5.85 3.06 33.01
CA ASP A 185 4.57 3.57 32.51
C ASP A 185 4.29 3.07 31.08
N PHE A 186 5.32 3.01 30.23
CA PHE A 186 5.20 2.49 28.87
C PHE A 186 5.28 0.96 28.77
N SER A 187 5.86 0.28 29.76
CA SER A 187 5.91 -1.19 29.82
C SER A 187 4.50 -1.77 29.86
N SER A 188 3.62 -1.24 30.72
CA SER A 188 2.22 -1.67 30.79
C SER A 188 1.43 -1.27 29.55
N LYS A 189 1.73 -0.11 28.95
CA LYS A 189 1.02 0.39 27.76
C LYS A 189 1.31 -0.42 26.49
N PHE A 190 2.56 -0.86 26.31
CA PHE A 190 3.00 -1.56 25.09
C PHE A 190 3.28 -3.04 25.29
N ASP A 191 3.01 -3.57 26.49
CA ASP A 191 3.32 -4.95 26.89
C ASP A 191 4.79 -5.32 26.60
N LEU A 192 5.70 -4.47 27.09
CA LEU A 192 7.15 -4.62 26.90
C LEU A 192 7.86 -4.78 28.23
N ASN A 193 8.99 -5.48 28.23
CA ASN A 193 9.88 -5.49 29.38
C ASN A 193 10.42 -4.06 29.64
N PRO A 194 10.31 -3.51 30.86
CA PRO A 194 10.84 -2.19 31.19
C PRO A 194 12.31 -2.00 30.80
N LYS A 195 13.15 -3.04 30.95
CA LYS A 195 14.58 -2.97 30.58
C LYS A 195 14.80 -2.68 29.10
N THR A 196 13.92 -3.16 28.23
CA THR A 196 14.00 -2.91 26.78
C THR A 196 13.83 -1.41 26.49
N ILE A 197 12.90 -0.77 27.18
CA ILE A 197 12.61 0.66 27.03
C ILE A 197 13.74 1.50 27.64
N GLU A 198 14.23 1.13 28.82
CA GLU A 198 15.41 1.79 29.44
C GLU A 198 16.62 1.75 28.52
N LEU A 199 16.86 0.61 27.84
CA LEU A 199 17.97 0.44 26.92
C LEU A 199 17.82 1.32 25.67
N TRP A 200 16.59 1.48 25.14
CA TRP A 200 16.33 2.40 24.03
C TRP A 200 16.58 3.86 24.42
N LEU A 201 16.11 4.28 25.58
CA LEU A 201 16.32 5.63 26.11
C LEU A 201 17.81 5.89 26.36
N SER A 202 18.50 4.95 27.01
CA SER A 202 19.94 5.07 27.27
C SER A 202 20.73 5.15 25.97
N LYS A 203 20.44 4.29 24.98
CA LYS A 203 21.14 4.32 23.68
C LYS A 203 20.94 5.65 22.93
N LYS A 204 19.81 6.33 23.12
CA LYS A 204 19.50 7.58 22.41
C LYS A 204 19.99 8.82 23.14
N TYR A 205 19.92 8.86 24.47
CA TYR A 205 20.11 10.08 25.26
C TYR A 205 21.24 10.02 26.29
N SER A 206 21.78 8.84 26.60
CA SER A 206 23.02 8.78 27.38
C SER A 206 24.16 9.30 26.49
N LYS A 207 24.86 10.34 26.95
CA LYS A 207 26.07 10.84 26.29
C LYS A 207 27.12 9.72 26.28
N SER A 208 27.71 9.45 25.11
CA SER A 208 29.06 8.86 25.06
C SER A 208 30.05 9.80 25.73
#